data_AF-A0A833XN12-F1
#
_entry.id   AF-A0A833XN12-F1
#
_cell.length_a   1.000
_cell.length_b   1.000
_cell.length_c   1.000
_cell.angle_alpha   90.00
_cell.angle_beta   90.00
_cell.angle_gamma   90.00
#
_symmetry.space_group_name_H-M   'P 1'
#
loop_
_entity.id
_entity.type
_entity.pdbx_description
1 polymer ?
#
loop_
_entity_poly.entity_id
_entity_poly.type
_entity_poly.pdbx_seq_one_letter_code
_entity_poly.pdbx_strand_id
1 'polypeptide(L)'
;MTSSMALQGASSSLSPTSSFIPSWTHDVFLSFRGEDVRQKFVSHLYQALHHRGINTCIDKNLARGEEISPELFKTIERSMISIIVLSKNYSESRWCLDELLKILECKEKVKQIVLPLFYDVSPSQVRHQKGNFGKAFAKLGCKTKDEVKVTKWKAALQKVANFFGFTLGDRKESEFIQDIIKWVDSIMVNRTFLNVAKYPVGIESHVRDIYQHLSIGRNDIICMAGIFGTGGIGKTTISKEIYNRISYQFE
;
A
#
# COMPACT_ATOMS: atom_id res chain seq x y z
N MET A 1 46.50 -39.71 -27.98
CA MET A 1 46.05 -39.48 -26.60
C MET A 1 46.51 -38.10 -26.18
N THR A 2 45.59 -37.13 -26.12
CA THR A 2 45.71 -35.89 -25.33
C THR A 2 44.36 -35.19 -25.40
N SER A 3 43.52 -35.45 -24.39
CA SER A 3 42.28 -34.72 -24.13
C SER A 3 42.61 -33.27 -23.76
N SER A 4 41.88 -32.31 -24.33
CA SER A 4 41.78 -30.95 -23.80
C SER A 4 40.39 -30.80 -23.19
N MET A 5 40.35 -30.67 -21.86
CA MET A 5 39.13 -30.36 -21.11
C MET A 5 38.89 -28.85 -21.16
N ALA A 6 37.74 -28.44 -21.69
CA ALA A 6 37.25 -27.07 -21.57
C ALA A 6 36.46 -26.93 -20.25
N LEU A 7 36.93 -26.06 -19.35
CA LEU A 7 36.21 -25.62 -18.15
C LEU A 7 35.07 -24.68 -18.57
N GLN A 8 33.83 -25.16 -18.49
CA GLN A 8 32.64 -24.31 -18.55
C GLN A 8 32.43 -23.65 -17.18
N GLY A 9 32.77 -22.37 -17.10
CA GLY A 9 32.34 -21.50 -16.01
C GLY A 9 30.85 -21.23 -16.12
N ALA A 10 30.06 -21.79 -15.21
CA ALA A 10 28.64 -21.50 -15.09
C ALA A 10 28.46 -20.05 -14.59
N SER A 11 28.06 -19.14 -15.49
CA SER A 11 27.56 -17.83 -15.10
C SER A 11 26.13 -18.00 -14.58
N SER A 12 25.98 -17.92 -13.26
CA SER A 12 24.68 -17.82 -12.61
C SER A 12 24.03 -16.48 -12.97
N SER A 13 23.06 -16.52 -13.88
CA SER A 13 22.21 -15.38 -14.20
C SER A 13 21.27 -15.09 -13.02
N LEU A 14 21.71 -14.23 -12.10
CA LEU A 14 20.84 -13.60 -11.12
C LEU A 14 19.79 -12.79 -11.89
N SER A 15 18.58 -13.31 -11.98
CA SER A 15 17.44 -12.59 -12.55
C SER A 15 17.20 -11.34 -11.69
N PRO A 16 17.24 -10.12 -12.26
CA PRO A 16 16.94 -8.93 -11.49
C PRO A 16 15.48 -8.99 -11.06
N THR A 17 15.24 -9.01 -9.75
CA THR A 17 13.91 -8.78 -9.21
C THR A 17 13.43 -7.42 -9.69
N SER A 18 12.39 -7.41 -10.52
CA SER A 18 11.77 -6.19 -11.04
C SER A 18 11.26 -5.36 -9.86
N SER A 19 12.07 -4.39 -9.41
CA SER A 19 11.64 -3.37 -8.48
C SER A 19 10.74 -2.41 -9.25
N PHE A 20 9.44 -2.65 -9.17
CA PHE A 20 8.43 -1.73 -9.68
C PHE A 20 8.58 -0.41 -8.93
N ILE A 21 8.91 0.65 -9.66
CA ILE A 21 8.75 1.99 -9.11
C ILE A 21 7.26 2.24 -9.00
N PRO A 22 6.75 2.63 -7.82
CA PRO A 22 5.34 2.93 -7.69
C PRO A 22 5.07 4.26 -8.41
N SER A 23 4.37 4.21 -9.55
CA SER A 23 3.64 5.37 -10.06
C SER A 23 2.28 5.40 -9.36
N TRP A 24 2.21 6.18 -8.28
CA TRP A 24 0.95 6.38 -7.55
C TRP A 24 -0.04 7.10 -8.46
N THR A 25 -1.19 6.50 -8.72
CA THR A 25 -2.30 7.14 -9.44
C THR A 25 -3.38 7.63 -8.49
N HIS A 26 -3.34 7.19 -7.23
CA HIS A 26 -4.24 7.63 -6.16
C HIS A 26 -3.43 7.95 -4.91
N ASP A 27 -3.87 8.94 -4.15
CA ASP A 27 -3.24 9.32 -2.89
C ASP A 27 -3.64 8.35 -1.79
N VAL A 28 -4.93 7.99 -1.73
CA VAL A 28 -5.49 7.15 -0.68
C VAL A 28 -6.37 6.04 -1.28
N PHE A 29 -6.22 4.83 -0.78
CA PHE A 29 -7.17 3.73 -0.93
C PHE A 29 -7.87 3.46 0.41
N LEU A 30 -9.20 3.41 0.41
CA LEU A 30 -10.01 3.07 1.58
C LEU A 30 -10.49 1.61 1.49
N SER A 31 -10.01 0.76 2.39
CA SER A 31 -10.51 -0.61 2.61
C SER A 31 -11.39 -0.65 3.88
N PHE A 32 -12.58 -1.22 3.78
CA PHE A 32 -13.57 -1.22 4.87
C PHE A 32 -14.66 -2.26 4.63
N ARG A 33 -15.40 -2.60 5.69
CA ARG A 33 -16.62 -3.39 5.57
C ARG A 33 -17.78 -2.50 5.15
N GLY A 34 -18.25 -2.66 3.91
CA GLY A 34 -19.34 -1.84 3.36
C GLY A 34 -20.60 -1.81 4.22
N GLU A 35 -21.03 -2.95 4.75
CA GLU A 35 -22.23 -3.09 5.59
C GLU A 35 -22.11 -2.33 6.92
N ASP A 36 -20.91 -2.18 7.46
CA ASP A 36 -20.73 -1.58 8.79
C ASP A 36 -20.68 -0.04 8.70
N VAL A 37 -19.93 0.50 7.73
CA VAL A 37 -19.46 1.91 7.80
C VAL A 37 -19.64 2.73 6.52
N ARG A 38 -20.09 2.15 5.39
CA ARG A 38 -20.14 2.84 4.08
C ARG A 38 -20.90 4.16 4.10
N GLN A 39 -22.14 4.13 4.57
CA GLN A 39 -23.06 5.29 4.55
C GLN A 39 -22.93 6.18 5.79
N LYS A 40 -21.94 5.91 6.66
CA LYS A 40 -21.74 6.59 7.95
C LYS A 40 -20.34 7.20 7.98
N PHE A 41 -19.44 6.59 8.74
CA PHE A 41 -18.07 7.06 8.90
C PHE A 41 -17.30 7.19 7.58
N VAL A 42 -17.39 6.20 6.68
CA VAL A 42 -16.58 6.20 5.44
C VAL A 42 -17.05 7.26 4.44
N SER A 43 -18.36 7.51 4.32
CA SER A 43 -18.86 8.58 3.45
C SER A 43 -18.36 9.95 3.92
N HIS A 44 -18.37 10.21 5.22
CA HIS A 44 -17.84 11.45 5.79
C HIS A 44 -16.32 11.57 5.66
N LEU A 45 -15.57 10.50 5.93
CA LEU A 45 -14.12 10.48 5.76
C LEU A 45 -13.73 10.72 4.30
N TYR A 46 -14.39 10.04 3.36
CA TYR A 46 -14.17 10.23 1.94
C TYR A 46 -14.43 11.68 1.51
N GLN A 47 -15.56 12.26 1.93
CA GLN A 47 -15.90 13.63 1.63
C GLN A 47 -14.86 14.61 2.20
N ALA A 48 -14.38 14.38 3.43
CA ALA A 48 -13.35 15.20 4.04
C ALA A 48 -12.01 15.13 3.29
N LEU A 49 -11.60 13.95 2.83
CA LEU A 49 -10.41 13.77 1.98
C LEU A 49 -10.59 14.48 0.62
N HIS A 50 -11.75 14.32 0.00
CA HIS A 50 -12.07 14.96 -1.27
C HIS A 50 -12.06 16.49 -1.18
N HIS A 51 -12.61 17.08 -0.11
CA HIS A 51 -12.57 18.53 0.12
C HIS A 51 -11.14 19.06 0.30
N ARG A 52 -10.18 18.21 0.67
CA ARG A 52 -8.76 18.54 0.75
C ARG A 52 -8.01 18.36 -0.59
N GLY A 53 -8.71 17.95 -1.65
CA GLY A 53 -8.11 17.66 -2.94
C GLY A 53 -7.35 16.33 -2.99
N ILE A 54 -7.53 15.45 -2.00
CA ILE A 54 -6.84 14.17 -1.92
C ILE A 54 -7.57 13.15 -2.83
N ASN A 55 -6.88 12.68 -3.85
CA ASN A 55 -7.41 11.71 -4.80
C ASN A 55 -7.59 10.34 -4.13
N THR A 56 -8.81 10.08 -3.68
CA THR A 56 -9.15 8.92 -2.87
C THR A 56 -9.95 7.91 -3.70
N CYS A 57 -9.50 6.66 -3.71
CA CYS A 57 -10.28 5.53 -4.19
C CYS A 57 -10.93 4.79 -3.01
N ILE A 58 -12.19 4.39 -3.19
CA ILE A 58 -12.96 3.63 -2.21
C ILE A 58 -13.20 2.24 -2.77
N ASP A 59 -13.03 1.20 -1.97
CA ASP A 59 -13.57 -0.11 -2.32
C ASP A 59 -15.09 -0.03 -2.50
N LYS A 60 -15.54 -0.21 -3.75
CA LYS A 60 -16.96 -0.08 -4.10
C LYS A 60 -17.82 -1.22 -3.55
N ASN A 61 -17.25 -2.36 -3.12
CA ASN A 61 -17.89 -3.45 -2.37
C ASN A 61 -19.38 -3.72 -2.76
N LEU A 62 -19.73 -3.48 -4.02
CA LEU A 62 -21.08 -3.47 -4.57
C LEU A 62 -21.21 -4.76 -5.37
N ALA A 63 -21.83 -5.76 -4.76
CA ALA A 63 -22.45 -6.93 -5.38
C ALA A 63 -21.76 -7.47 -6.65
N ARG A 64 -20.45 -7.75 -6.61
CA ARG A 64 -19.74 -8.42 -7.70
C ARG A 64 -18.72 -9.42 -7.17
N GLY A 65 -19.05 -10.70 -7.32
CA GLY A 65 -18.11 -11.83 -7.40
C GLY A 65 -17.35 -12.18 -6.12
N GLU A 66 -16.99 -13.44 -5.99
CA GLU A 66 -16.24 -13.98 -4.84
C GLU A 66 -14.73 -13.64 -4.88
N GLU A 67 -14.27 -12.94 -5.92
CA GLU A 67 -12.86 -12.65 -6.19
C GLU A 67 -12.59 -11.17 -6.50
N ILE A 68 -11.52 -10.64 -5.90
CA ILE A 68 -11.02 -9.29 -6.13
C ILE A 68 -10.73 -9.10 -7.62
N SER A 69 -11.35 -8.08 -8.22
CA SER A 69 -11.08 -7.77 -9.63
C SER A 69 -9.61 -7.39 -9.85
N PRO A 70 -8.99 -7.79 -10.98
CA PRO A 70 -7.64 -7.34 -11.34
C PRO A 70 -7.46 -5.82 -11.34
N GLU A 71 -8.55 -5.09 -11.59
CA GLU A 71 -8.59 -3.62 -11.53
C GLU A 71 -8.39 -3.12 -10.10
N LEU A 72 -9.09 -3.70 -9.13
CA LEU A 72 -8.96 -3.33 -7.72
C LEU A 72 -7.55 -3.63 -7.18
N PHE A 73 -6.96 -4.77 -7.56
CA PHE A 73 -5.56 -5.07 -7.23
C PHE A 73 -4.58 -4.01 -7.73
N LYS A 74 -4.75 -3.55 -8.97
CA LYS A 74 -3.93 -2.47 -9.55
C LYS A 74 -4.16 -1.15 -8.83
N THR A 75 -5.38 -0.85 -8.43
CA THR A 75 -5.69 0.36 -7.68
C THR A 75 -5.01 0.36 -6.31
N ILE A 76 -5.08 -0.75 -5.57
CA ILE A 76 -4.36 -0.90 -4.29
C ILE A 76 -2.86 -0.69 -4.49
N GLU A 77 -2.28 -1.33 -5.52
CA GLU A 77 -0.85 -1.21 -5.82
C GLU A 77 -0.43 0.21 -6.24
N ARG A 78 -1.33 0.96 -6.89
CA ARG A 78 -1.10 2.34 -7.35
C ARG A 78 -1.61 3.39 -6.37
N SER A 79 -1.91 3.02 -5.13
CA SER A 79 -2.30 3.96 -4.09
C SER A 79 -1.14 4.24 -3.14
N MET A 80 -0.88 5.49 -2.81
CA MET A 80 0.24 5.84 -1.95
C MET A 80 0.00 5.45 -0.47
N ILE A 81 -1.22 5.69 0.02
CA ILE A 81 -1.67 5.34 1.37
C ILE A 81 -2.82 4.35 1.26
N SER A 82 -2.77 3.27 2.02
CA SER A 82 -3.93 2.41 2.26
C SER A 82 -4.45 2.65 3.68
N ILE A 83 -5.65 3.20 3.79
CA ILE A 83 -6.35 3.35 5.07
C ILE A 83 -7.32 2.18 5.22
N ILE A 84 -7.20 1.45 6.33
CA ILE A 84 -7.98 0.24 6.59
C ILE A 84 -8.92 0.51 7.76
N VAL A 85 -10.22 0.62 7.50
CA VAL A 85 -11.24 0.80 8.54
C VAL A 85 -11.64 -0.57 9.08
N LEU A 86 -10.97 -0.97 10.16
CA LEU A 86 -11.25 -2.20 10.89
C LEU A 86 -12.49 -1.99 11.75
N SER A 87 -13.62 -2.52 11.29
CA SER A 87 -14.91 -2.51 12.00
C SER A 87 -15.24 -3.89 12.58
N LYS A 88 -16.31 -3.96 13.38
CA LYS A 88 -16.75 -5.17 14.10
C LYS A 88 -16.87 -6.42 13.20
N ASN A 89 -17.40 -6.28 11.98
CA ASN A 89 -17.62 -7.41 11.07
C ASN A 89 -16.65 -7.42 9.88
N TYR A 90 -15.57 -6.64 9.92
CA TYR A 90 -14.56 -6.63 8.85
C TYR A 90 -14.01 -8.03 8.55
N SER A 91 -13.71 -8.79 9.61
CA SER A 91 -13.15 -10.14 9.52
C SER A 91 -14.15 -11.22 9.08
N GLU A 92 -15.44 -10.91 8.94
CA GLU A 92 -16.43 -11.83 8.37
C GLU A 92 -16.38 -11.83 6.83
N SER A 93 -15.80 -10.79 6.23
CA SER A 93 -15.72 -10.65 4.77
C SER A 93 -14.43 -11.24 4.21
N ARG A 94 -14.56 -12.32 3.42
CA ARG A 94 -13.47 -12.86 2.59
C ARG A 94 -12.79 -11.77 1.76
N TRP A 95 -13.60 -10.89 1.17
CA TRP A 95 -13.12 -9.77 0.35
C TRP A 95 -12.22 -8.81 1.14
N CYS A 96 -12.69 -8.29 2.27
CA CYS A 96 -11.92 -7.37 3.10
C CYS A 96 -10.59 -7.98 3.58
N LEU A 97 -10.54 -9.29 3.82
CA LEU A 97 -9.32 -9.99 4.22
C LEU A 97 -8.36 -10.26 3.06
N ASP A 98 -8.88 -10.51 1.85
CA ASP A 98 -8.06 -10.61 0.64
C ASP A 98 -7.47 -9.25 0.25
N GLU A 99 -8.23 -8.16 0.42
CA GLU A 99 -7.71 -6.79 0.27
C GLU A 99 -6.59 -6.52 1.27
N LEU A 100 -6.78 -6.89 2.54
CA LEU A 100 -5.76 -6.73 3.57
C LEU A 100 -4.47 -7.46 3.20
N LEU A 101 -4.55 -8.69 2.69
CA LEU A 101 -3.38 -9.42 2.21
C LEU A 101 -2.66 -8.65 1.09
N LYS A 102 -3.41 -8.10 0.14
CA LYS A 102 -2.82 -7.31 -0.94
C LYS A 102 -2.15 -6.04 -0.42
N ILE A 103 -2.80 -5.31 0.47
CA ILE A 103 -2.25 -4.08 1.05
C ILE A 103 -0.93 -4.39 1.78
N LEU A 104 -0.89 -5.48 2.56
CA LEU A 104 0.34 -5.89 3.23
C LEU A 104 1.44 -6.35 2.26
N GLU A 105 1.07 -6.98 1.14
CA GLU A 105 2.02 -7.28 0.05
C GLU A 105 2.58 -5.99 -0.56
N CYS A 106 1.73 -5.01 -0.86
CA CYS A 106 2.12 -3.71 -1.41
C CYS A 106 3.01 -2.92 -0.45
N LYS A 107 2.72 -2.97 0.85
CA LYS A 107 3.58 -2.37 1.88
C LYS A 107 5.02 -2.90 1.80
N GLU A 108 5.20 -4.20 1.59
CA GLU A 108 6.54 -4.80 1.50
C GLU A 108 7.21 -4.51 0.16
N LYS A 109 6.49 -4.68 -0.95
CA LYS A 109 7.04 -4.60 -2.32
C LYS A 109 7.25 -3.18 -2.82
N VAL A 110 6.27 -2.31 -2.62
CA VAL A 110 6.23 -0.94 -3.17
C VAL A 110 6.28 0.14 -2.08
N LYS A 111 6.55 -0.27 -0.83
CA LYS A 111 6.70 0.65 0.33
C LYS A 111 5.48 1.55 0.54
N GLN A 112 4.29 1.03 0.22
CA GLN A 112 3.02 1.71 0.48
C GLN A 112 2.86 2.03 1.98
N ILE A 113 2.32 3.22 2.29
CA ILE A 113 2.01 3.60 3.67
C ILE A 113 0.67 2.94 4.06
N VAL A 114 0.60 2.35 5.25
CA VAL A 114 -0.61 1.66 5.73
C VAL A 114 -1.05 2.25 7.05
N LEU A 115 -2.31 2.67 7.13
CA LEU A 115 -2.93 3.23 8.33
C LEU A 115 -4.17 2.43 8.73
N PRO A 116 -4.09 1.53 9.73
CA PRO A 116 -5.29 0.98 10.35
C PRO A 116 -6.06 2.02 11.17
N LEU A 117 -7.37 2.05 10.99
CA LEU A 117 -8.34 2.76 11.82
C LEU A 117 -9.20 1.73 12.56
N PHE A 118 -9.17 1.77 13.89
CA PHE A 118 -9.91 0.85 14.74
C PHE A 118 -11.27 1.48 15.10
N TYR A 119 -12.31 1.09 14.38
CA TYR A 119 -13.67 1.63 14.46
C TYR A 119 -14.57 0.67 15.25
N ASP A 120 -14.89 1.03 16.50
CA ASP A 120 -15.63 0.21 17.46
C ASP A 120 -15.02 -1.19 17.73
N VAL A 121 -13.70 -1.31 17.54
CA VAL A 121 -12.90 -2.49 17.86
C VAL A 121 -11.59 -2.04 18.48
N SER A 122 -11.02 -2.83 19.38
CA SER A 122 -9.68 -2.53 19.91
C SER A 122 -8.58 -3.20 19.07
N PRO A 123 -7.37 -2.63 19.01
CA PRO A 123 -6.23 -3.27 18.35
C PRO A 123 -5.96 -4.70 18.89
N SER A 124 -6.15 -4.92 20.19
CA SER A 124 -6.00 -6.25 20.82
C SER A 124 -7.01 -7.26 20.30
N GLN A 125 -8.28 -6.86 20.10
CA GLN A 125 -9.30 -7.73 19.52
C GLN A 125 -8.96 -8.13 18.09
N VAL A 126 -8.44 -7.19 17.28
CA VAL A 126 -7.98 -7.49 15.91
C VAL A 126 -6.75 -8.39 15.93
N ARG A 127 -5.75 -8.06 16.75
CA ARG A 127 -4.45 -8.77 16.84
C ARG A 127 -4.60 -10.24 17.20
N HIS A 128 -5.48 -10.53 18.15
CA HIS A 128 -5.68 -11.88 18.68
C HIS A 128 -6.97 -12.54 18.21
N GLN A 129 -7.72 -11.86 17.32
CA GLN A 129 -9.03 -12.29 16.81
C GLN A 129 -9.95 -12.73 17.98
N LYS A 130 -10.13 -11.83 18.95
CA LYS A 130 -10.95 -12.05 20.16
C LYS A 130 -12.21 -11.19 20.15
N GLY A 131 -13.11 -11.47 21.09
CA GLY A 131 -14.36 -10.72 21.25
C GLY A 131 -15.26 -10.83 20.01
N ASN A 132 -15.99 -9.76 19.69
CA ASN A 132 -16.90 -9.75 18.55
C ASN A 132 -16.17 -9.89 17.21
N PHE A 133 -15.00 -9.25 17.08
CA PHE A 133 -14.15 -9.37 15.89
C PHE A 133 -13.68 -10.82 15.66
N GLY A 134 -13.37 -11.54 16.75
CA GLY A 134 -13.04 -12.97 16.71
C GLY A 134 -14.21 -13.86 16.28
N LYS A 135 -15.43 -13.56 16.76
CA LYS A 135 -16.64 -14.28 16.35
C LYS A 135 -16.92 -14.11 14.85
N ALA A 136 -16.78 -12.88 14.34
CA ALA A 136 -16.89 -12.58 12.91
C ALA A 136 -15.85 -13.36 12.08
N PHE A 137 -14.60 -13.41 12.55
CA PHE A 137 -13.55 -14.19 11.89
C PHE A 137 -13.82 -15.70 11.90
N ALA A 138 -14.27 -16.25 13.03
CA ALA A 138 -14.61 -17.68 13.15
C ALA A 138 -15.75 -18.08 12.20
N LYS A 139 -16.77 -17.21 12.06
CA LYS A 139 -17.89 -17.44 11.13
C LYS A 139 -17.43 -17.55 9.68
N LEU A 140 -16.44 -16.76 9.26
CA LEU A 140 -15.82 -16.90 7.94
C LEU A 140 -14.99 -18.19 7.83
N GLY A 141 -14.25 -18.55 8.89
CA GLY A 141 -13.48 -19.79 8.97
C GLY A 141 -14.35 -21.03 8.74
N CYS A 142 -15.54 -21.10 9.36
CA CYS A 142 -16.47 -22.21 9.15
C CYS A 142 -16.97 -22.35 7.70
N LYS A 143 -17.01 -21.25 6.95
CA LYS A 143 -17.42 -21.23 5.53
C LYS A 143 -16.27 -21.51 4.57
N THR A 144 -15.02 -21.42 5.04
CA THR A 144 -13.82 -21.47 4.20
C THR A 144 -13.10 -22.79 4.39
N LYS A 145 -13.07 -23.63 3.33
CA LYS A 145 -12.39 -24.94 3.36
C LYS A 145 -10.85 -24.84 3.24
N ASP A 146 -10.32 -23.66 2.92
CA ASP A 146 -8.89 -23.42 2.73
C ASP A 146 -8.22 -22.94 4.03
N GLU A 147 -7.68 -23.87 4.80
CA GLU A 147 -7.01 -23.60 6.08
C GLU A 147 -5.73 -22.76 5.92
N VAL A 148 -5.02 -22.92 4.81
CA VAL A 148 -3.81 -22.14 4.51
C VAL A 148 -4.19 -20.67 4.35
N LYS A 149 -5.28 -20.39 3.65
CA LYS A 149 -5.79 -19.03 3.46
C LYS A 149 -6.28 -18.41 4.77
N VAL A 150 -7.01 -19.17 5.59
CA VAL A 150 -7.43 -18.71 6.93
C VAL A 150 -6.22 -18.35 7.81
N THR A 151 -5.15 -19.14 7.74
CA THR A 151 -3.90 -18.88 8.47
C THR A 151 -3.21 -17.60 7.98
N LYS A 152 -3.17 -17.37 6.66
CA LYS A 152 -2.65 -16.12 6.08
C LYS A 152 -3.44 -14.90 6.54
N TRP A 153 -4.78 -14.98 6.53
CA TRP A 153 -5.61 -13.88 7.03
C TRP A 153 -5.39 -13.61 8.52
N LYS A 154 -5.25 -14.66 9.34
CA LYS A 154 -4.93 -14.52 10.76
C LYS A 154 -3.61 -13.78 10.98
N ALA A 155 -2.56 -14.17 10.25
CA ALA A 155 -1.26 -13.51 10.31
C ALA A 155 -1.34 -12.05 9.83
N ALA A 156 -2.11 -11.77 8.79
CA ALA A 156 -2.34 -10.43 8.26
C ALA A 156 -3.01 -9.51 9.30
N LEU A 157 -4.06 -9.99 9.95
CA LEU A 157 -4.76 -9.27 11.03
C LEU A 157 -3.84 -9.00 12.23
N GLN A 158 -3.03 -9.98 12.61
CA GLN A 158 -2.03 -9.81 13.66
C GLN A 158 -0.99 -8.74 13.28
N LYS A 159 -0.50 -8.78 12.04
CA LYS A 159 0.51 -7.84 11.55
C LYS A 159 -0.03 -6.41 11.48
N VAL A 160 -1.20 -6.21 10.89
CA VAL A 160 -1.79 -4.86 10.73
C VAL A 160 -2.15 -4.23 12.08
N ALA A 161 -2.56 -5.03 13.07
CA ALA A 161 -2.85 -4.54 14.42
C ALA A 161 -1.61 -4.11 15.23
N ASN A 162 -0.40 -4.29 14.67
CA ASN A 162 0.85 -3.78 15.23
C ASN A 162 1.33 -2.49 14.55
N PHE A 163 0.65 -2.05 13.48
CA PHE A 163 1.00 -0.79 12.84
C PHE A 163 0.48 0.40 13.65
N PHE A 164 1.14 1.55 13.47
CA PHE A 164 0.61 2.82 13.94
C PHE A 164 -0.77 3.06 13.31
N GLY A 165 -1.75 3.42 14.13
CA GLY A 165 -3.12 3.62 13.71
C GLY A 165 -3.91 4.42 14.72
N PHE A 166 -5.10 4.86 14.31
CA PHE A 166 -6.00 5.63 15.17
C PHE A 166 -7.14 4.75 15.68
N THR A 167 -7.51 4.90 16.96
CA THR A 167 -8.66 4.21 17.55
C THR A 167 -9.77 5.21 17.83
N LEU A 168 -11.00 4.91 17.41
CA LEU A 168 -12.16 5.78 17.65
C LEU A 168 -12.45 5.86 19.16
N GLY A 169 -12.65 4.72 19.82
CA GLY A 169 -13.01 4.67 21.24
C GLY A 169 -14.31 5.44 21.53
N ASP A 170 -14.34 6.19 22.62
CA ASP A 170 -15.51 7.02 23.01
C ASP A 170 -15.52 8.41 22.35
N ARG A 171 -14.65 8.65 21.36
CA ARG A 171 -14.50 9.94 20.68
C ARG A 171 -15.61 10.18 19.66
N LYS A 172 -15.87 11.44 19.35
CA LYS A 172 -16.77 11.83 18.25
C LYS A 172 -16.13 11.51 16.91
N GLU A 173 -16.90 10.95 15.98
CA GLU A 173 -16.43 10.66 14.62
C GLU A 173 -15.87 11.89 13.91
N SER A 174 -16.44 13.08 14.14
CA SER A 174 -15.96 14.32 13.52
C SER A 174 -14.53 14.68 13.94
N GLU A 175 -14.20 14.52 15.22
CA GLU A 175 -12.85 14.78 15.74
C GLU A 175 -11.88 13.71 15.23
N PHE A 176 -12.34 12.46 15.20
CA PHE A 176 -11.56 11.35 14.65
C PHE A 176 -11.21 11.55 13.17
N ILE A 177 -12.17 11.99 12.35
CA ILE A 177 -11.95 12.34 10.94
C ILE A 177 -10.94 13.48 10.83
N GLN A 178 -11.05 14.53 11.65
CA GLN A 178 -10.10 15.64 11.60
C GLN A 178 -8.66 15.21 11.87
N ASP A 179 -8.44 14.29 12.82
CA ASP A 179 -7.09 13.77 13.10
C ASP A 179 -6.54 12.96 11.93
N ILE A 180 -7.40 12.14 11.29
CA ILE A 180 -7.02 11.38 10.09
C ILE A 180 -6.63 12.34 8.97
N ILE A 181 -7.43 13.39 8.72
CA ILE A 181 -7.13 14.39 7.71
C ILE A 181 -5.80 15.10 8.00
N LYS A 182 -5.57 15.56 9.23
CA LYS A 182 -4.30 16.18 9.61
C LYS A 182 -3.10 15.26 9.39
N TRP A 183 -3.26 13.97 9.72
CA TRP A 183 -2.20 12.98 9.49
C TRP A 183 -1.93 12.78 8.00
N VAL A 184 -2.97 12.62 7.18
CA VAL A 184 -2.82 12.50 5.72
C VAL A 184 -2.19 13.77 5.14
N ASP A 185 -2.66 14.95 5.52
CA ASP A 185 -2.11 16.25 5.10
C ASP A 185 -0.62 16.34 5.47
N SER A 186 -0.22 15.90 6.67
CA SER A 186 1.20 15.93 7.06
C SER A 186 2.09 15.08 6.15
N ILE A 187 1.59 13.95 5.66
CA ILE A 187 2.29 13.09 4.69
C ILE A 187 2.31 13.74 3.31
N MET A 188 1.22 14.40 2.90
CA MET A 188 1.16 15.12 1.62
C MET A 188 2.11 16.33 1.62
N VAL A 189 2.14 17.12 2.69
CA VAL A 189 2.90 18.37 2.81
C VAL A 189 4.40 18.11 2.96
N ASN A 190 4.80 17.11 3.74
CA ASN A 190 6.21 16.72 3.83
C ASN A 190 6.79 16.21 2.50
N ARG A 191 5.92 15.89 1.52
CA ARG A 191 6.32 15.65 0.14
C ARG A 191 6.09 16.91 -0.69
N THR A 192 7.08 17.80 -0.73
CA THR A 192 7.06 18.87 -1.74
C THR A 192 7.25 18.24 -3.11
N PHE A 193 6.14 17.91 -3.78
CA PHE A 193 6.17 17.37 -5.13
C PHE A 193 6.79 18.42 -6.06
N LEU A 194 7.98 18.12 -6.56
CA LEU A 194 8.66 18.96 -7.53
C LEU A 194 7.87 18.94 -8.83
N ASN A 195 7.54 20.12 -9.37
CA ASN A 195 6.91 20.21 -10.69
C ASN A 195 7.86 19.64 -11.75
N VAL A 196 7.50 18.47 -12.28
CA VAL A 196 8.31 17.68 -13.22
C VAL A 196 8.23 18.29 -14.62
N ALA A 197 7.04 18.27 -15.24
CA ALA A 197 6.75 18.90 -16.52
C ALA A 197 5.22 18.94 -16.72
N LYS A 198 4.73 19.82 -17.62
CA LYS A 198 3.29 19.91 -17.94
C LYS A 198 2.76 18.64 -18.62
N TYR A 199 3.56 18.03 -19.51
CA TYR A 199 3.22 16.81 -20.25
C TYR A 199 4.46 15.92 -20.42
N PRO A 200 4.91 15.23 -19.36
CA PRO A 200 6.06 14.33 -19.46
C PRO A 200 5.75 13.13 -20.35
N VAL A 201 6.65 12.79 -21.27
CA VAL A 201 6.55 11.60 -22.14
C VAL A 201 7.83 10.78 -21.99
N GLY A 202 7.70 9.45 -21.89
CA GLY A 202 8.85 8.53 -21.86
C GLY A 202 9.69 8.56 -20.57
N ILE A 203 9.23 9.26 -19.52
CA ILE A 203 10.00 9.37 -18.26
C ILE A 203 10.02 8.04 -17.49
N GLU A 204 8.94 7.25 -17.56
CA GLU A 204 8.75 6.04 -16.76
C GLU A 204 9.90 5.03 -16.92
N SER A 205 10.37 4.81 -18.16
CA SER A 205 11.47 3.87 -18.44
C SER A 205 12.78 4.33 -17.78
N HIS A 206 13.12 5.60 -17.92
CA HIS A 206 14.36 6.14 -17.36
C HIS A 206 14.36 6.13 -15.83
N VAL A 207 13.22 6.47 -15.23
CA VAL A 207 13.08 6.43 -13.76
C VAL A 207 13.24 4.99 -13.29
N ARG A 208 12.58 4.02 -13.95
CA ARG A 208 12.67 2.58 -13.67
C ARG A 208 14.10 2.07 -13.67
N ASP A 209 14.85 2.40 -14.71
CA ASP A 209 16.25 1.95 -14.84
C ASP A 209 17.10 2.51 -13.68
N ILE A 210 16.95 3.80 -13.37
CA ILE A 210 17.71 4.43 -12.28
C ILE A 210 17.35 3.82 -10.91
N TYR A 211 16.08 3.58 -10.62
CA TYR A 211 15.66 2.98 -9.34
C TYR A 211 16.21 1.56 -9.15
N GLN A 212 16.29 0.77 -10.22
CA GLN A 212 16.91 -0.56 -10.17
C GLN A 212 18.38 -0.47 -9.78
N HIS A 213 19.09 0.57 -10.24
CA HIS A 213 20.49 0.82 -9.87
C HIS A 213 20.66 1.35 -8.44
N LEU A 214 19.72 2.16 -7.94
CA LEU A 214 19.82 2.79 -6.61
C LEU A 214 19.75 1.79 -5.44
N SER A 215 19.32 0.54 -5.65
CA SER A 215 19.30 -0.53 -4.63
C SER A 215 18.61 -0.11 -3.30
N ILE A 216 17.60 0.76 -3.38
CA ILE A 216 16.94 1.35 -2.21
C ILE A 216 16.32 0.24 -1.34
N GLY A 217 16.64 0.24 -0.04
CA GLY A 217 16.11 -0.72 0.94
C GLY A 217 16.95 -1.98 1.17
N ARG A 218 18.18 -2.06 0.63
CA ARG A 218 19.19 -3.04 1.08
C ARG A 218 20.09 -2.37 2.12
N ASN A 219 20.09 -2.91 3.33
CA ASN A 219 20.89 -2.39 4.43
C ASN A 219 22.39 -2.58 4.11
N ASP A 220 23.17 -1.52 4.32
CA ASP A 220 24.64 -1.46 4.36
C ASP A 220 25.42 -0.96 3.11
N ILE A 221 24.76 -0.40 2.09
CA ILE A 221 25.49 0.24 0.96
C ILE A 221 24.96 1.66 0.70
N ILE A 222 25.82 2.67 0.89
CA ILE A 222 25.58 4.04 0.41
C ILE A 222 25.87 4.06 -1.09
N CYS A 223 24.84 4.19 -1.91
CA CYS A 223 24.95 4.30 -3.37
C CYS A 223 24.85 5.77 -3.79
N MET A 224 25.85 6.28 -4.50
CA MET A 224 25.78 7.56 -5.19
C MET A 224 25.50 7.35 -6.67
N ALA A 225 24.44 7.96 -7.18
CA ALA A 225 24.08 7.93 -8.59
C ALA A 225 24.13 9.34 -9.19
N GLY A 226 24.74 9.45 -10.38
CA GLY A 226 24.78 10.68 -11.16
C GLY A 226 24.07 10.52 -12.50
N ILE A 227 23.25 11.50 -12.89
CA ILE A 227 22.59 11.55 -14.19
C ILE A 227 23.35 12.54 -15.08
N PHE A 228 23.99 12.06 -16.15
CA PHE A 228 24.78 12.89 -17.08
C PHE A 228 24.24 12.82 -18.51
N GLY A 229 24.59 13.79 -19.35
CA GLY A 229 24.13 13.89 -20.73
C GLY A 229 24.08 15.33 -21.25
N THR A 230 23.77 15.50 -22.52
CA THR A 230 23.70 16.80 -23.21
C THR A 230 22.64 17.75 -22.62
N GLY A 231 22.75 19.04 -22.93
CA GLY A 231 21.74 20.03 -22.54
C GLY A 231 20.37 19.70 -23.12
N GLY A 232 19.30 19.94 -22.36
CA GLY A 232 17.92 19.73 -22.82
C GLY A 232 17.40 18.29 -22.80
N ILE A 233 18.23 17.27 -22.56
CA ILE A 233 17.83 15.84 -22.60
C ILE A 233 16.90 15.39 -21.45
N GLY A 234 16.49 16.29 -20.55
CA GLY A 234 15.53 15.98 -19.48
C GLY A 234 16.13 15.46 -18.17
N LYS A 235 17.44 15.60 -17.93
CA LYS A 235 18.11 15.17 -16.67
C LYS A 235 17.41 15.68 -15.41
N THR A 236 17.12 16.99 -15.36
CA THR A 236 16.41 17.63 -14.24
C THR A 236 15.00 17.08 -14.09
N THR A 237 14.31 16.85 -15.20
CA THR A 237 12.95 16.30 -15.22
C THR A 237 12.92 14.89 -14.62
N ILE A 238 13.85 14.02 -15.05
CA ILE A 238 14.00 12.66 -14.51
C ILE A 238 14.36 12.71 -13.01
N SER A 239 15.28 13.58 -12.61
CA SER A 239 15.70 13.73 -11.21
C SER A 239 14.53 14.13 -10.30
N LYS A 240 13.69 15.08 -10.75
CA LYS A 240 12.51 15.52 -10.01
C LYS A 240 11.48 14.41 -9.86
N GLU A 241 11.23 13.64 -10.93
CA GLU A 241 10.32 12.50 -10.87
C GLU A 241 10.83 11.42 -9.91
N ILE A 242 12.13 11.10 -9.95
CA ILE A 242 12.74 10.17 -8.99
C ILE A 242 12.56 10.68 -7.56
N TYR A 243 12.89 11.94 -7.29
CA TYR A 243 12.73 12.54 -5.97
C TYR A 243 11.29 12.42 -5.46
N ASN A 244 10.29 12.79 -6.28
CA ASN A 244 8.88 12.67 -5.93
C ASN A 244 8.47 11.22 -5.58
N ARG A 245 9.12 10.23 -6.20
CA ARG A 245 8.83 8.82 -6.01
C ARG A 245 9.60 8.13 -4.89
N ILE A 246 10.72 8.68 -4.42
CA ILE A 246 11.55 7.99 -3.43
C ILE A 246 11.75 8.78 -2.14
N SER A 247 11.59 10.11 -2.17
CA SER A 247 11.84 10.99 -1.02
C SER A 247 11.18 10.51 0.27
N TYR A 248 9.97 9.99 0.17
CA TYR A 248 9.20 9.48 1.30
C TYR A 248 9.77 8.27 2.03
N GLN A 249 10.72 7.58 1.40
CA GLN A 249 11.39 6.44 2.00
C GLN A 249 12.52 6.87 2.93
N PHE A 250 12.81 8.18 3.00
CA PHE A 250 13.92 8.78 3.74
C PHE A 250 13.38 9.87 4.69
N GLU A 251 14.12 10.13 5.78
CA GLU A 251 13.82 11.18 6.77
C GLU A 251 14.26 12.58 6.32
#